data_AF-K0VGM2-F1
#
_entry.id   AF-K0VGM2-F1
#
_cell.length_a   1.000
_cell.length_b   1.000
_cell.length_c   1.000
_cell.angle_alpha   90.00
_cell.angle_beta   90.00
_cell.angle_gamma   90.00
#
_symmetry.space_group_name_H-M   'P 1'
#
loop_
_entity.id
_entity.type
_entity.pdbx_description
1 polymer ?
#
loop_
_entity_poly.entity_id
_entity_poly.type
_entity_poly.pdbx_seq_one_letter_code
_entity_poly.pdbx_strand_id
1 'polypeptide(L)'
;MNIRPLHQSVRPSPVFLVVVALTVGGGVLAWLAADAVKPLSYVGVFILVIAGWLVSLCLHEFGHAFTAWRFGDHDVAVRGYLTLNPLKYSHPLLSLGFPVLVIALGGIGLPGGAVYVRTSWMTARQKTLVSLAGPAANLVLAVLLLAITWAFFDPAHLVFWSGLAFLGFLQVTAVVLNLLPVPGLDGYGALEPHLSPETQRALEPAKQWGLFILLILLFTPVLNRWFFSVVFWFVDLSGVPSQLVSIGSQLTRFWSAWL
;
A
#
# COMPACT_ATOMS: atom_id res chain seq x y z
N MET A 1 -11.05 7.16 32.92
CA MET A 1 -10.72 7.40 31.50
C MET A 1 -12.01 7.35 30.70
N ASN A 2 -12.39 8.44 30.03
CA ASN A 2 -13.63 8.50 29.28
C ASN A 2 -13.42 7.78 27.93
N ILE A 3 -13.93 6.55 27.81
CA ILE A 3 -13.91 5.79 26.56
C ILE A 3 -14.88 6.50 25.60
N ARG A 4 -14.35 7.23 24.61
CA ARG A 4 -15.20 7.88 23.60
C ARG A 4 -15.96 6.79 22.81
N PRO A 5 -17.26 6.96 22.56
CA PRO A 5 -18.03 6.04 21.73
C PRO A 5 -17.40 5.90 20.33
N LEU A 6 -17.51 4.71 19.73
CA LEU A 6 -17.04 4.35 18.38
C LEU A 6 -17.18 5.46 17.32
N HIS A 7 -18.36 6.10 17.29
CA HIS A 7 -18.73 7.16 16.34
C HIS A 7 -17.87 8.43 16.45
N GLN A 8 -17.18 8.67 17.57
CA GLN A 8 -16.28 9.82 17.72
C GLN A 8 -14.82 9.49 17.35
N SER A 9 -14.46 8.21 17.30
CA SER A 9 -13.06 7.76 17.14
C SER A 9 -12.72 7.39 15.70
N VAL A 10 -13.70 6.91 14.92
CA VAL A 10 -13.54 6.58 13.49
C VAL A 10 -14.05 7.75 12.66
N ARG A 11 -13.12 8.57 12.13
CA ARG A 11 -13.47 9.68 11.22
C ARG A 11 -12.30 10.01 10.30
N PRO A 12 -12.51 10.19 8.99
CA PRO A 12 -11.46 10.65 8.09
C PRO A 12 -10.91 11.99 8.58
N SER A 13 -9.59 12.08 8.73
CA SER A 13 -8.95 13.35 9.08
C SER A 13 -8.98 14.33 7.90
N PRO A 14 -8.93 15.65 8.15
CA PRO A 14 -8.81 16.64 7.07
C PRO A 14 -7.59 16.38 6.17
N VAL A 15 -6.48 15.92 6.74
CA VAL A 15 -5.27 15.54 5.99
C VAL A 15 -5.58 14.41 5.01
N PHE A 16 -6.27 13.35 5.46
CA PHE A 16 -6.67 12.25 4.59
C PHE A 16 -7.59 12.72 3.46
N LEU A 17 -8.56 13.59 3.77
CA LEU A 17 -9.46 14.16 2.76
C LEU A 17 -8.71 15.00 1.71
N VAL A 18 -7.68 15.74 2.12
CA VAL A 18 -6.79 16.46 1.20
C VAL A 18 -6.05 15.47 0.30
N VAL A 19 -5.52 14.37 0.83
CA VAL A 19 -4.85 13.34 0.02
C VAL A 19 -5.83 12.72 -0.98
N VAL A 20 -7.05 12.39 -0.57
CA VAL A 20 -8.11 11.89 -1.48
C VAL A 20 -8.44 12.92 -2.57
N ALA A 21 -8.57 14.20 -2.20
CA ALA A 21 -8.82 15.27 -3.16
C ALA A 21 -7.66 15.42 -4.17
N LEU A 22 -6.41 15.26 -3.72
CA LEU A 22 -5.24 15.24 -4.60
C LEU A 22 -5.28 14.03 -5.55
N THR A 23 -5.61 12.83 -5.07
CA THR A 23 -5.78 11.64 -5.92
C THR A 23 -6.80 11.88 -7.03
N VAL A 24 -7.98 12.42 -6.67
CA VAL A 24 -9.03 12.76 -7.65
C VAL A 24 -8.56 13.85 -8.60
N GLY A 25 -7.93 14.90 -8.10
CA GLY A 25 -7.38 15.99 -8.91
C GLY A 25 -6.35 15.49 -9.93
N GLY A 26 -5.41 14.63 -9.51
CA GLY A 26 -4.45 13.98 -10.40
C GLY A 26 -5.14 13.13 -11.47
N GLY A 27 -6.17 12.38 -11.09
CA GLY A 27 -7.01 11.61 -12.02
C GLY A 27 -7.71 12.48 -13.05
N VAL A 28 -8.28 13.63 -12.65
CA VAL A 28 -8.89 14.58 -13.57
C VAL A 28 -7.86 15.17 -14.54
N LEU A 29 -6.68 15.56 -14.07
CA LEU A 29 -5.60 16.05 -14.95
C LEU A 29 -5.15 14.98 -15.95
N ALA A 30 -5.01 13.73 -15.50
CA ALA A 30 -4.67 12.59 -16.36
C ALA A 30 -5.79 12.29 -17.38
N TRP A 31 -7.06 12.46 -17.00
CA TRP A 31 -8.21 12.29 -17.90
C TRP A 31 -8.23 13.36 -18.99
N LEU A 32 -8.06 14.63 -18.60
CA LEU A 32 -7.96 15.79 -19.51
C LEU A 32 -6.71 15.72 -20.41
N ALA A 33 -5.72 14.91 -20.03
CA ALA A 33 -4.57 14.67 -20.88
C ALA A 33 -4.91 13.80 -22.10
N ALA A 34 -6.01 13.05 -22.06
CA ALA A 34 -6.50 12.14 -23.10
C ALA A 34 -5.47 11.03 -23.39
N ASP A 35 -5.08 10.87 -24.65
CA ASP A 35 -4.12 9.88 -25.15
C ASP A 35 -2.74 10.49 -25.45
N ALA A 36 -2.62 11.82 -25.43
CA ALA A 36 -1.37 12.51 -25.72
C ALA A 36 -0.41 12.52 -24.53
N VAL A 37 0.86 12.18 -24.77
CA VAL A 37 1.95 12.34 -23.79
C VAL A 37 2.42 13.80 -23.82
N LYS A 38 2.05 14.56 -22.79
CA LYS A 38 2.38 15.98 -22.61
C LYS A 38 2.75 16.24 -21.15
N PRO A 39 3.32 17.40 -20.78
CA PRO A 39 3.70 17.69 -19.40
C PRO A 39 2.56 17.48 -18.40
N LEU A 40 1.31 17.79 -18.79
CA LEU A 40 0.11 17.55 -17.98
C LEU A 40 -0.11 16.07 -17.67
N SER A 41 0.21 15.16 -18.60
CA SER A 41 0.07 13.71 -18.44
C SER A 41 0.95 13.19 -17.32
N TYR A 42 2.21 13.64 -17.27
CA TYR A 42 3.15 13.29 -16.21
C TYR A 42 2.70 13.81 -14.85
N VAL A 43 2.31 15.09 -14.77
CA VAL A 43 1.86 15.70 -13.52
C VAL A 43 0.59 15.01 -13.00
N GLY A 44 -0.39 14.79 -13.87
CA GLY A 44 -1.65 14.14 -13.50
C GLY A 44 -1.44 12.72 -12.99
N VAL A 45 -0.69 11.90 -13.72
CA VAL A 45 -0.41 10.50 -13.34
C VAL A 45 0.43 10.45 -12.06
N PHE A 46 1.47 11.28 -11.94
CA PHE A 46 2.29 11.33 -10.73
C PHE A 46 1.44 11.63 -9.48
N ILE A 47 0.60 12.66 -9.54
CA ILE A 47 -0.27 13.03 -8.42
C ILE A 47 -1.28 11.91 -8.13
N LEU A 48 -1.94 11.36 -9.17
CA LEU A 48 -2.89 10.25 -9.03
C LEU A 48 -2.26 9.06 -8.31
N VAL A 49 -1.09 8.63 -8.78
CA VAL A 49 -0.41 7.42 -8.30
C VAL A 49 0.16 7.64 -6.89
N ILE A 50 0.88 8.73 -6.65
CA ILE A 50 1.51 8.98 -5.34
C ILE A 50 0.47 9.24 -4.26
N ALA A 51 -0.51 10.12 -4.52
CA ALA A 51 -1.56 10.40 -3.55
C ALA A 51 -2.46 9.16 -3.36
N GLY A 52 -2.82 8.46 -4.44
CA GLY A 52 -3.60 7.22 -4.38
C GLY A 52 -2.90 6.11 -3.61
N TRP A 53 -1.58 5.98 -3.77
CA TRP A 53 -0.78 5.06 -2.98
C TRP A 53 -0.80 5.45 -1.49
N LEU A 54 -0.68 6.73 -1.15
CA LEU A 54 -0.83 7.23 0.22
C LEU A 54 -2.21 6.93 0.82
N VAL A 55 -3.29 7.05 0.03
CA VAL A 55 -4.65 6.64 0.45
C VAL A 55 -4.66 5.15 0.78
N SER A 56 -4.12 4.32 -0.10
CA SER A 56 -4.08 2.86 0.10
C SER A 56 -3.28 2.46 1.34
N LEU A 57 -2.19 3.16 1.62
CA LEU A 57 -1.38 2.98 2.81
C LEU A 57 -2.16 3.30 4.08
N CYS A 58 -2.90 4.40 4.07
CA CYS A 58 -3.73 4.77 5.22
C CYS A 58 -4.80 3.72 5.49
N LEU A 59 -5.39 3.16 4.43
CA LEU A 59 -6.39 2.09 4.53
C LEU A 59 -5.79 0.78 5.03
N HIS A 60 -4.57 0.44 4.61
CA HIS A 60 -3.81 -0.71 5.10
C HIS A 60 -3.58 -0.61 6.62
N GLU A 61 -2.96 0.48 7.07
CA GLU A 61 -2.70 0.74 8.50
C GLU A 61 -3.99 0.81 9.33
N PHE A 62 -5.04 1.40 8.76
CA PHE A 62 -6.36 1.42 9.37
C PHE A 62 -6.94 0.00 9.52
N GLY A 63 -6.74 -0.89 8.56
CA GLY A 63 -7.17 -2.28 8.63
C GLY A 63 -6.62 -3.00 9.85
N HIS A 64 -5.31 -2.89 10.08
CA HIS A 64 -4.67 -3.43 11.29
C HIS A 64 -5.25 -2.82 12.57
N ALA A 65 -5.27 -1.48 12.65
CA ALA A 65 -5.73 -0.77 13.84
C ALA A 65 -7.20 -1.05 14.16
N PHE A 66 -8.07 -1.08 13.15
CA PHE A 66 -9.50 -1.35 13.31
C PHE A 66 -9.75 -2.78 13.78
N THR A 67 -9.05 -3.75 13.20
CA THR A 67 -9.19 -5.17 13.59
C THR A 67 -8.68 -5.39 15.01
N ALA A 68 -7.56 -4.75 15.38
CA ALA A 68 -7.02 -4.80 16.73
C ALA A 68 -7.94 -4.16 17.77
N TRP A 69 -8.51 -3.01 17.44
CA TRP A 69 -9.52 -2.34 18.24
C TRP A 69 -10.72 -3.26 18.48
N ARG A 70 -11.18 -3.97 17.45
CA ARG A 70 -12.29 -4.93 17.55
C ARG A 70 -12.00 -6.10 18.49
N PHE A 71 -10.71 -6.45 18.65
CA PHE A 71 -10.22 -7.46 19.59
C PHE A 71 -9.75 -6.89 20.94
N GLY A 72 -10.02 -5.62 21.22
CA GLY A 72 -9.89 -5.02 22.54
C GLY A 72 -8.70 -4.09 22.75
N ASP A 73 -7.84 -3.86 21.74
CA ASP A 73 -6.80 -2.83 21.86
C ASP A 73 -7.36 -1.44 21.61
N HIS A 74 -7.86 -0.80 22.67
CA HIS A 74 -8.47 0.53 22.58
C HIS A 74 -7.44 1.67 22.47
N ASP A 75 -6.14 1.40 22.67
CA ASP A 75 -5.09 2.44 22.56
C ASP A 75 -4.92 2.93 21.12
N VAL A 76 -5.20 2.10 20.11
CA VAL A 76 -5.12 2.51 18.70
C VAL A 76 -6.09 3.66 18.39
N ALA A 77 -7.24 3.71 19.09
CA ALA A 77 -8.19 4.82 18.97
C ALA A 77 -7.64 6.09 19.63
N VAL A 78 -7.00 5.96 20.80
CA VAL A 78 -6.37 7.07 21.53
C VAL A 78 -5.19 7.66 20.74
N ARG A 79 -4.36 6.81 20.12
CA ARG A 79 -3.27 7.20 19.22
C ARG A 79 -3.77 7.82 17.91
N GLY A 80 -5.07 7.70 17.63
CA GLY A 80 -5.72 8.31 16.47
C GLY A 80 -5.49 7.56 15.15
N TYR A 81 -5.07 6.29 15.20
CA TYR A 81 -4.89 5.45 14.01
C TYR A 81 -6.21 5.21 13.26
N LEU A 82 -7.34 5.25 13.99
CA LEU A 82 -8.69 5.17 13.41
C LEU A 82 -9.14 6.44 12.65
N THR A 83 -8.26 7.44 12.48
CA THR A 83 -8.57 8.69 11.77
C THR A 83 -8.02 8.76 10.34
N LEU A 84 -7.40 7.67 9.85
CA LEU A 84 -6.76 7.61 8.53
C LEU A 84 -5.70 8.71 8.32
N ASN A 85 -5.17 9.30 9.40
CA ASN A 85 -4.22 10.40 9.30
C ASN A 85 -2.80 9.85 9.16
N PRO A 86 -2.15 10.01 7.99
CA PRO A 86 -0.81 9.46 7.76
C PRO A 86 0.25 10.06 8.70
N LEU A 87 0.04 11.29 9.18
CA LEU A 87 0.97 11.98 10.08
C LEU A 87 0.97 11.42 11.50
N LYS A 88 0.00 10.58 11.85
CA LYS A 88 -0.08 9.96 13.17
C LYS A 88 0.65 8.62 13.26
N TYR A 89 1.09 8.06 12.14
CA TYR A 89 1.83 6.81 12.14
C TYR A 89 3.21 6.98 12.77
N SER A 90 3.79 5.88 13.26
CA SER A 90 4.92 5.90 14.20
C SER A 90 6.12 6.73 13.72
N HIS A 91 6.45 6.67 12.42
CA HIS A 91 7.53 7.47 11.83
C HIS A 91 7.17 8.01 10.44
N PRO A 92 6.42 9.13 10.34
CA PRO A 92 5.87 9.58 9.06
C PRO A 92 6.90 9.79 7.94
N LEU A 93 8.13 10.23 8.26
CA LEU A 93 9.19 10.40 7.25
C LEU A 93 9.66 9.08 6.66
N LEU A 94 9.93 8.08 7.50
CA LEU A 94 10.36 6.75 7.04
C LEU A 94 9.19 5.95 6.47
N SER A 95 7.99 6.14 7.02
CA SER A 95 6.77 5.43 6.67
C SER A 95 6.07 5.97 5.42
N LEU A 96 6.29 7.24 5.06
CA LEU A 96 5.65 7.88 3.89
C LEU A 96 6.69 8.37 2.89
N GLY A 97 7.71 9.10 3.38
CA GLY A 97 8.71 9.73 2.51
C GLY A 97 9.57 8.71 1.78
N PHE A 98 10.04 7.66 2.45
CA PHE A 98 10.89 6.66 1.83
C PHE A 98 10.15 5.80 0.76
N PRO A 99 8.95 5.26 1.02
CA PRO A 99 8.19 4.57 -0.03
C PRO A 99 7.83 5.47 -1.22
N VAL A 100 7.45 6.73 -0.97
CA VAL A 100 7.17 7.70 -2.06
C VAL A 100 8.42 7.97 -2.89
N LEU A 101 9.58 8.12 -2.24
CA LEU A 101 10.86 8.29 -2.93
C LEU A 101 11.20 7.06 -3.77
N VAL A 102 10.98 5.85 -3.25
CA VAL A 102 11.26 4.61 -3.98
C VAL A 102 10.32 4.47 -5.18
N ILE A 103 9.01 4.69 -5.02
CA ILE A 103 8.06 4.69 -6.15
C ILE A 103 8.45 5.75 -7.18
N ALA A 104 8.80 6.95 -6.71
CA ALA A 104 9.27 8.00 -7.58
C ALA A 104 10.46 7.47 -8.40
N LEU A 105 11.55 7.03 -7.78
CA LEU A 105 12.76 6.55 -8.46
C LEU A 105 12.58 5.30 -9.37
N GLY A 106 11.35 4.82 -9.58
CA GLY A 106 11.02 3.67 -10.43
C GLY A 106 11.02 2.35 -9.68
N GLY A 107 11.10 2.41 -8.36
CA GLY A 107 10.95 1.27 -7.47
C GLY A 107 9.49 0.97 -7.15
N ILE A 108 9.30 0.16 -6.11
CA ILE A 108 8.02 -0.37 -5.67
C ILE A 108 7.44 0.39 -4.49
N GLY A 109 6.13 0.26 -4.28
CA GLY A 109 5.51 0.65 -3.02
C GLY A 109 6.00 -0.25 -1.90
N LEU A 110 6.90 0.27 -1.06
CA LEU A 110 7.39 -0.45 0.11
C LEU A 110 6.37 -0.36 1.26
N PRO A 111 6.32 -1.35 2.16
CA PRO A 111 5.53 -1.27 3.38
C PRO A 111 5.88 0.02 4.14
N GLY A 112 4.85 0.81 4.46
CA GLY A 112 5.02 2.18 4.93
C GLY A 112 4.08 2.46 6.09
N GLY A 113 4.64 2.51 7.29
CA GLY A 113 3.84 2.70 8.50
C GLY A 113 3.86 1.44 9.30
N ALA A 114 4.07 1.59 10.60
CA ALA A 114 3.73 0.55 11.54
C ALA A 114 2.81 1.22 12.54
N VAL A 115 1.53 0.90 12.50
CA VAL A 115 0.67 1.14 13.65
C VAL A 115 1.14 0.24 14.79
N TYR A 116 1.34 0.84 15.95
CA TYR A 116 1.65 0.05 17.13
C TYR A 116 0.36 -0.56 17.66
N VAL A 117 0.26 -1.88 17.59
CA VAL A 117 -0.86 -2.66 18.09
C VAL A 117 -0.40 -3.53 19.26
N ARG A 118 -1.14 -3.51 20.36
CA ARG A 118 -0.91 -4.44 21.47
C ARG A 118 -1.68 -5.72 21.25
N THR A 119 -0.93 -6.79 21.01
CA THR A 119 -1.50 -8.11 20.70
C THR A 119 -1.26 -9.14 21.79
N SER A 120 -0.61 -8.80 22.91
CA SER A 120 -0.13 -9.77 23.90
C SER A 120 -1.23 -10.65 24.51
N TRP A 121 -2.44 -10.12 24.69
CA TRP A 121 -3.62 -10.84 25.19
C TRP A 121 -4.48 -11.48 24.10
N MET A 122 -4.15 -11.30 22.82
CA MET A 122 -4.92 -11.83 21.71
C MET A 122 -4.58 -13.30 21.46
N THR A 123 -5.58 -14.09 21.07
CA THR A 123 -5.38 -15.47 20.60
C THR A 123 -4.55 -15.49 19.31
N ALA A 124 -3.92 -16.63 18.98
CA ALA A 124 -3.15 -16.78 17.74
C ALA A 124 -3.97 -16.38 16.50
N ARG A 125 -5.21 -16.86 16.41
CA ARG A 125 -6.14 -16.48 15.33
C ARG A 125 -6.40 -14.98 15.26
N GLN A 126 -6.59 -14.31 16.39
CA GLN A 126 -6.83 -12.86 16.42
C GLN A 126 -5.60 -12.09 15.94
N LYS A 127 -4.40 -12.48 16.38
CA LYS A 127 -3.13 -11.92 15.90
C LYS A 127 -3.01 -12.05 14.39
N THR A 128 -3.29 -13.23 13.86
CA THR A 128 -3.29 -13.49 12.41
C THR A 128 -4.28 -12.61 11.66
N LEU A 129 -5.51 -12.46 12.16
CA LEU A 129 -6.51 -11.59 11.54
C LEU A 129 -6.09 -10.12 11.56
N VAL A 130 -5.47 -9.65 12.65
CA VAL A 130 -4.91 -8.29 12.73
C VAL A 130 -3.83 -8.11 11.68
N SER A 131 -2.87 -9.02 11.56
CA SER A 131 -1.80 -8.95 10.57
C SER A 131 -2.31 -9.04 9.13
N LEU A 132 -3.34 -9.84 8.84
CA LEU A 132 -3.86 -9.95 7.47
C LEU A 132 -4.80 -8.81 7.07
N ALA A 133 -5.25 -7.96 8.01
CA ALA A 133 -6.22 -6.91 7.73
C ALA A 133 -5.69 -5.81 6.79
N GLY A 134 -4.43 -5.41 6.93
CA GLY A 134 -3.80 -4.46 6.02
C GLY A 134 -3.68 -5.00 4.59
N PRO A 135 -3.04 -6.17 4.38
CA PRO A 135 -2.96 -6.80 3.06
C PRO A 135 -4.33 -7.06 2.43
N ALA A 136 -5.35 -7.40 3.24
CA ALA A 136 -6.72 -7.54 2.74
C ALA A 136 -7.28 -6.21 2.20
N ALA A 137 -6.98 -5.07 2.83
CA ALA A 137 -7.39 -3.77 2.31
C ALA A 137 -6.72 -3.45 0.97
N ASN A 138 -5.41 -3.72 0.81
CA ASN A 138 -4.75 -3.55 -0.49
C ASN A 138 -5.29 -4.52 -1.54
N LEU A 139 -5.63 -5.76 -1.17
CA LEU A 139 -6.22 -6.73 -2.09
C LEU A 139 -7.56 -6.24 -2.62
N VAL A 140 -8.43 -5.73 -1.74
CA VAL A 140 -9.71 -5.14 -2.15
C VAL A 140 -9.48 -3.96 -3.11
N LEU A 141 -8.53 -3.07 -2.79
CA LEU A 141 -8.20 -1.95 -3.69
C LEU A 141 -7.63 -2.42 -5.03
N ALA A 142 -6.74 -3.41 -5.03
CA ALA A 142 -6.17 -3.99 -6.25
C ALA A 142 -7.27 -4.52 -7.16
N VAL A 143 -8.19 -5.33 -6.61
CA VAL A 143 -9.32 -5.89 -7.35
C VAL A 143 -10.21 -4.78 -7.89
N LEU A 144 -10.56 -3.77 -7.07
CA LEU A 144 -11.41 -2.66 -7.52
C LEU A 144 -10.75 -1.85 -8.64
N LEU A 145 -9.49 -1.44 -8.47
CA LEU A 145 -8.78 -0.62 -9.46
C LEU A 145 -8.61 -1.35 -10.78
N LEU A 146 -8.22 -2.63 -10.74
CA LEU A 146 -8.00 -3.43 -11.94
C LEU A 146 -9.33 -3.81 -12.62
N ALA A 147 -10.37 -4.16 -11.85
CA ALA A 147 -11.69 -4.45 -12.41
C ALA A 147 -12.33 -3.21 -13.05
N ILE A 148 -12.21 -2.03 -12.43
CA ILE A 148 -12.67 -0.76 -13.01
C ILE A 148 -11.89 -0.45 -14.28
N THR A 149 -10.56 -0.63 -14.26
CA THR A 149 -9.73 -0.44 -15.45
C THR A 149 -10.17 -1.37 -16.58
N TRP A 150 -10.33 -2.67 -16.31
CA TRP A 150 -10.75 -3.65 -17.31
C TRP A 150 -12.14 -3.35 -17.88
N ALA A 151 -13.11 -3.02 -17.02
CA ALA A 151 -14.51 -2.86 -17.42
C ALA A 151 -14.78 -1.56 -18.20
N PHE A 152 -14.02 -0.50 -17.93
CA PHE A 152 -14.32 0.84 -18.44
C PHE A 152 -13.20 1.45 -19.28
N PHE A 153 -12.16 0.68 -19.61
CA PHE A 153 -11.03 1.15 -20.41
C PHE A 153 -11.48 1.86 -21.69
N ASP A 154 -10.99 3.08 -21.87
CA ASP A 154 -11.20 3.90 -23.07
C ASP A 154 -9.84 4.34 -23.63
N PRO A 155 -9.45 3.89 -24.84
CA PRO A 155 -8.22 4.32 -25.50
C PRO A 155 -8.09 5.85 -25.64
N ALA A 156 -9.18 6.60 -25.74
CA ALA A 156 -9.15 8.07 -25.84
C ALA A 156 -8.63 8.74 -24.55
N HIS A 157 -8.67 8.02 -23.42
CA HIS A 157 -8.18 8.48 -22.12
C HIS A 157 -7.04 7.60 -21.61
N LEU A 158 -6.17 7.14 -22.53
CA LEU A 158 -5.07 6.23 -22.24
C LEU A 158 -4.18 6.68 -21.08
N VAL A 159 -3.93 7.98 -20.90
CA VAL A 159 -3.10 8.50 -19.81
C VAL A 159 -3.70 8.17 -18.43
N PHE A 160 -5.00 8.41 -18.25
CA PHE A 160 -5.71 8.11 -17.00
C PHE A 160 -5.72 6.61 -16.70
N TRP A 161 -6.14 5.80 -17.68
CA TRP A 161 -6.23 4.36 -17.50
C TRP A 161 -4.87 3.71 -17.26
N SER A 162 -3.80 4.22 -17.89
CA SER A 162 -2.44 3.76 -17.60
C SER A 162 -2.03 4.05 -16.15
N GLY A 163 -2.34 5.26 -15.66
CA GLY A 163 -2.09 5.64 -14.27
C GLY A 163 -2.88 4.78 -13.27
N LEU A 164 -4.17 4.52 -13.56
CA LEU A 164 -5.03 3.68 -12.73
C LEU A 164 -4.56 2.22 -12.70
N ALA A 165 -4.19 1.67 -13.86
CA ALA A 165 -3.61 0.33 -13.99
C ALA A 165 -2.31 0.22 -13.18
N PHE A 166 -1.42 1.21 -13.27
CA PHE A 166 -0.19 1.22 -12.49
C PHE A 166 -0.44 1.33 -10.98
N LEU A 167 -1.40 2.15 -10.55
CA LEU A 167 -1.80 2.20 -9.14
C LEU A 167 -2.34 0.84 -8.67
N GLY A 168 -3.15 0.16 -9.48
CA GLY A 168 -3.61 -1.21 -9.21
C GLY A 168 -2.46 -2.22 -9.10
N PHE A 169 -1.48 -2.15 -10.01
CA PHE A 169 -0.25 -2.94 -9.94
C PHE A 169 0.54 -2.70 -8.64
N LEU A 170 0.64 -1.46 -8.17
CA LEU A 170 1.28 -1.15 -6.88
C LEU A 170 0.52 -1.79 -5.70
N GLN A 171 -0.82 -1.90 -5.77
CA GLN A 171 -1.60 -2.59 -4.74
C GLN A 171 -1.33 -4.10 -4.74
N VAL A 172 -1.29 -4.73 -5.93
CA VAL A 172 -0.91 -6.15 -6.06
C VAL A 172 0.50 -6.37 -5.51
N THR A 173 1.44 -5.50 -5.87
CA THR A 173 2.82 -5.53 -5.36
C THR A 173 2.84 -5.46 -3.84
N ALA A 174 2.07 -4.54 -3.23
CA ALA A 174 1.98 -4.40 -1.78
C ALA A 174 1.39 -5.66 -1.11
N VAL A 175 0.38 -6.30 -1.72
CA VAL A 175 -0.18 -7.56 -1.22
C VAL A 175 0.86 -8.67 -1.26
N VAL A 176 1.50 -8.90 -2.42
CA VAL A 176 2.47 -9.99 -2.57
C VAL A 176 3.64 -9.80 -1.61
N LEU A 177 4.17 -8.57 -1.47
CA LEU A 177 5.24 -8.28 -0.51
C LEU A 177 4.81 -8.53 0.92
N ASN A 178 3.70 -7.93 1.34
CA ASN A 178 3.29 -8.03 2.74
C ASN A 178 2.86 -9.44 3.12
N LEU A 179 2.51 -10.32 2.18
CA LEU A 179 2.23 -11.73 2.47
C LEU A 179 3.47 -12.63 2.51
N LEU A 180 4.67 -12.12 2.19
CA LEU A 180 5.89 -12.91 2.33
C LEU A 180 6.15 -13.25 3.82
N PRO A 181 6.60 -14.47 4.13
CA PRO A 181 6.88 -14.91 5.50
C PRO A 181 8.24 -14.39 6.00
N VAL A 182 8.52 -13.10 5.78
CA VAL A 182 9.76 -12.43 6.22
C VAL A 182 9.49 -11.65 7.51
N PRO A 183 10.29 -11.84 8.57
CA PRO A 183 10.15 -11.08 9.81
C PRO A 183 10.05 -9.58 9.57
N GLY A 184 9.06 -8.93 10.18
CA GLY A 184 8.78 -7.51 9.97
C GLY A 184 7.72 -7.21 8.90
N LEU A 185 7.27 -8.20 8.13
CA LEU A 185 6.12 -8.09 7.23
C LEU A 185 4.88 -8.77 7.82
N ASP A 186 3.71 -8.41 7.31
CA ASP A 186 2.42 -8.90 7.80
C ASP A 186 2.23 -10.42 7.68
N GLY A 187 2.75 -11.03 6.62
CA GLY A 187 2.67 -12.46 6.35
C GLY A 187 3.42 -13.25 7.40
N TYR A 188 4.57 -12.73 7.85
CA TYR A 188 5.24 -13.26 9.03
C TYR A 188 4.44 -13.00 10.30
N GLY A 189 3.89 -11.80 10.51
CA GLY A 189 3.02 -11.52 11.67
C GLY A 189 1.78 -12.42 11.74
N ALA A 190 1.30 -12.88 10.59
CA ALA A 190 0.20 -13.83 10.47
C ALA A 190 0.61 -15.27 10.82
N LEU A 191 1.84 -15.65 10.47
CA LEU A 191 2.42 -16.97 10.71
C LEU A 191 2.97 -17.12 12.14
N GLU A 192 3.63 -16.08 12.65
CA GLU A 192 4.38 -16.06 13.90
C GLU A 192 3.63 -16.65 15.11
N PRO A 193 2.34 -16.31 15.36
CA PRO A 193 1.62 -16.81 16.52
C PRO A 193 1.45 -18.34 16.56
N HIS A 194 1.68 -19.01 15.42
CA HIS A 194 1.58 -20.46 15.27
C HIS A 194 2.94 -21.17 15.33
N LEU A 195 4.05 -20.43 15.38
CA LEU A 195 5.39 -20.98 15.53
C LEU A 195 5.66 -21.34 17.00
N SER A 196 6.64 -22.23 17.24
CA SER A 196 7.02 -22.55 18.62
C SER A 196 7.62 -21.31 19.33
N PRO A 197 7.52 -21.23 20.67
CA PRO A 197 8.09 -20.11 21.42
C PRO A 197 9.61 -19.92 21.19
N GLU A 198 10.34 -21.01 20.96
CA GLU A 198 11.77 -21.00 20.66
C GLU A 198 12.04 -20.32 19.30
N THR A 199 11.25 -20.67 18.28
CA THR A 199 11.36 -20.06 16.95
C THR A 199 10.99 -18.58 16.98
N GLN A 200 9.93 -18.19 17.70
CA GLN A 200 9.55 -16.79 17.86
C GLN A 200 10.69 -15.97 18.47
N ARG A 201 11.27 -16.45 19.59
CA ARG A 201 12.41 -15.77 20.25
C ARG A 201 13.65 -15.70 19.36
N ALA A 202 13.94 -16.75 18.59
CA ALA A 202 15.08 -16.77 17.67
C ALA A 202 14.95 -15.76 16.51
N LEU A 203 13.72 -15.52 16.06
CA LEU A 203 13.42 -14.63 14.93
C LEU A 203 13.07 -13.19 15.36
N GLU A 204 12.81 -12.93 16.63
CA GLU A 204 12.52 -11.59 17.16
C GLU A 204 13.56 -10.53 16.73
N PRO A 205 14.88 -10.79 16.82
CA PRO A 205 15.88 -9.79 16.41
C PRO A 205 15.87 -9.49 14.91
N ALA A 206 15.35 -10.41 14.08
CA ALA A 206 15.29 -10.25 12.64
C ALA A 206 14.18 -9.29 12.20
N LYS A 207 13.13 -9.08 13.02
CA LYS A 207 12.00 -8.20 12.69
C LYS A 207 12.43 -6.76 12.37
N GLN A 208 13.40 -6.23 13.11
CA GLN A 208 13.94 -4.88 12.88
C GLN A 208 14.71 -4.76 11.54
N TRP A 209 15.22 -5.88 11.02
CA TRP A 209 15.99 -5.94 9.78
C TRP A 209 15.13 -6.34 8.58
N GLY A 210 13.84 -6.64 8.78
CA GLY A 210 12.93 -7.14 7.75
C GLY A 210 12.95 -6.34 6.45
N LEU A 211 12.84 -5.02 6.55
CA LEU A 211 12.88 -4.12 5.39
C LEU A 211 14.24 -4.17 4.67
N PHE A 212 15.36 -4.24 5.40
CA PHE A 212 16.69 -4.33 4.80
C PHE A 212 16.92 -5.68 4.11
N ILE A 213 16.48 -6.77 4.74
CA ILE A 213 16.52 -8.11 4.16
C ILE A 213 15.71 -8.12 2.86
N LEU A 214 14.50 -7.56 2.88
CA LEU A 214 13.65 -7.44 1.70
C LEU A 214 14.33 -6.64 0.58
N LEU A 215 14.90 -5.48 0.89
CA LEU A 215 15.62 -4.67 -0.09
C LEU A 215 16.77 -5.47 -0.73
N ILE A 216 17.62 -6.12 0.08
CA ILE A 216 18.74 -6.95 -0.42
C ILE A 216 18.25 -8.08 -1.34
N LEU A 217 17.17 -8.76 -0.96
CA LEU A 217 16.57 -9.81 -1.79
C LEU A 217 16.09 -9.24 -3.13
N LEU A 218 15.46 -8.06 -3.13
CA LEU A 218 14.98 -7.41 -4.36
C LEU A 218 16.09 -6.78 -5.21
N PHE A 219 17.28 -6.52 -4.65
CA PHE A 219 18.47 -6.15 -5.43
C PHE A 219 19.06 -7.33 -6.21
N THR A 220 18.74 -8.57 -5.82
CA THR A 220 19.19 -9.76 -6.55
C THR A 220 18.38 -9.91 -7.85
N PRO A 221 19.00 -9.82 -9.05
CA PRO A 221 18.25 -9.74 -10.31
C PRO A 221 17.34 -10.94 -10.57
N VAL A 222 17.76 -12.14 -10.14
CA VAL A 222 16.96 -13.36 -10.29
C VAL A 222 15.70 -13.28 -9.43
N LEU A 223 15.85 -12.95 -8.15
CA LEU A 223 14.72 -12.84 -7.21
C LEU A 223 13.78 -11.70 -7.60
N ASN A 224 14.34 -10.57 -8.05
CA ASN A 224 13.57 -9.44 -8.57
C ASN A 224 12.67 -9.85 -9.73
N ARG A 225 13.24 -10.53 -10.75
CA ARG A 225 12.47 -11.02 -11.90
C ARG A 225 11.38 -12.01 -11.47
N TRP A 226 11.71 -12.97 -10.62
CA TRP A 226 10.73 -13.93 -10.10
C TRP A 226 9.59 -13.23 -9.36
N PHE A 227 9.91 -12.30 -8.47
CA PHE A 227 8.95 -11.51 -7.71
C PHE A 227 7.99 -10.76 -8.65
N PHE A 228 8.51 -10.01 -9.62
CA PHE A 228 7.66 -9.28 -10.55
C PHE A 228 6.89 -10.19 -11.51
N SER A 229 7.42 -11.35 -11.90
CA SER A 229 6.64 -12.34 -12.65
C SER A 229 5.41 -12.80 -11.89
N VAL A 230 5.51 -13.00 -10.57
CA VAL A 230 4.35 -13.33 -9.72
C VAL A 230 3.38 -12.16 -9.64
N VAL A 231 3.86 -10.94 -9.46
CA VAL A 231 3.01 -9.74 -9.44
C VAL A 231 2.26 -9.56 -10.76
N PHE A 232 2.96 -9.65 -11.89
CA PHE A 232 2.34 -9.54 -13.21
C PHE A 232 1.37 -10.67 -13.48
N TRP A 233 1.66 -11.91 -13.04
CA TRP A 233 0.69 -13.00 -13.15
C TRP A 233 -0.65 -12.65 -12.49
N PHE A 234 -0.65 -12.06 -11.29
CA PHE A 234 -1.89 -11.58 -10.64
C PHE A 234 -2.56 -10.42 -11.37
N VAL A 235 -1.80 -9.51 -11.95
CA VAL A 235 -2.36 -8.41 -12.76
C VAL A 235 -2.98 -8.95 -14.05
N ASP A 236 -2.31 -9.88 -14.73
CA ASP A 236 -2.78 -10.48 -15.98
C ASP A 236 -4.09 -11.27 -15.78
N LEU A 237 -4.31 -11.85 -14.58
CA LEU A 237 -5.60 -12.47 -14.22
C LEU A 237 -6.79 -11.49 -14.28
N SER A 238 -6.55 -10.19 -14.11
CA SER A 238 -7.61 -9.18 -14.23
C SER A 238 -8.00 -8.87 -15.68
N GLY A 239 -7.20 -9.33 -16.66
CA GLY A 239 -7.36 -8.99 -18.08
C GLY A 239 -6.88 -7.59 -18.45
N VAL A 240 -6.34 -6.80 -17.50
CA VAL A 240 -5.72 -5.49 -17.79
C VAL A 240 -4.39 -5.69 -18.52
N PRO A 241 -4.18 -5.09 -19.70
CA PRO A 241 -2.92 -5.22 -20.43
C PRO A 241 -1.72 -4.68 -19.64
N SER A 242 -0.64 -5.47 -19.54
CA SER A 242 0.61 -5.09 -18.86
C SER A 242 1.29 -3.86 -19.48
N GLN A 243 0.96 -3.53 -20.72
CA GLN A 243 1.37 -2.31 -21.40
C GLN A 243 0.83 -1.06 -20.68
N LEU A 244 -0.42 -1.07 -20.19
CA LEU A 244 -0.99 0.06 -19.45
C LEU A 244 -0.22 0.32 -18.15
N VAL A 245 0.15 -0.75 -17.44
CA VAL A 245 0.99 -0.68 -16.24
C VAL A 245 2.36 -0.07 -16.58
N SER A 246 2.95 -0.50 -17.69
CA SER A 246 4.26 -0.02 -18.14
C SER A 246 4.22 1.48 -18.50
N ILE A 247 3.18 1.93 -19.21
CA ILE A 247 2.97 3.34 -19.57
C ILE A 247 2.72 4.17 -18.31
N GLY A 248 1.87 3.71 -17.39
CA GLY A 248 1.60 4.40 -16.13
C GLY A 248 2.85 4.55 -15.26
N SER A 249 3.69 3.50 -15.22
CA SER A 249 4.99 3.53 -14.54
C SER A 249 5.95 4.56 -15.15
N GLN A 250 5.98 4.69 -16.48
CA GLN A 250 6.80 5.69 -17.16
C GLN A 250 6.28 7.11 -16.89
N LEU A 251 4.96 7.33 -16.98
CA LEU A 251 4.33 8.62 -16.73
C LEU A 251 4.45 9.07 -15.26
N THR A 252 4.59 8.14 -14.32
CA THR A 252 4.87 8.46 -12.92
C THR A 252 6.30 9.00 -12.74
N ARG A 253 7.25 8.64 -13.61
CA ARG A 253 8.66 9.07 -13.54
C ARG A 253 8.89 10.37 -14.30
N PHE A 254 8.24 11.45 -13.88
CA PHE A 254 8.21 12.70 -14.65
C PHE A 254 9.59 13.31 -15.00
N TRP A 255 10.65 13.07 -14.20
CA TRP A 255 12.00 13.57 -14.49
C TRP A 255 12.73 12.76 -15.57
N SER A 256 12.35 11.51 -15.85
CA SER A 256 13.00 10.73 -16.91
C SER A 256 12.65 11.21 -18.31
N ALA A 257 11.64 12.09 -18.44
CA ALA A 257 11.29 12.74 -19.70
C ALA A 257 12.21 13.93 -20.04
N TRP A 258 13.04 14.37 -19.11
CA TRP A 258 13.89 15.58 -19.22
C TRP A 258 15.39 15.31 -19.04
N LEU A 259 15.77 14.02 -19.02
CA LEU A 259 17.15 13.53 -19.04
C LEU A 259 17.44 12.92 -20.42
#